data_AF-A0A737IE33-F1
#
_entry.id   AF-A0A737IE33-F1
#
_cell.length_a   1.000
_cell.length_b   1.000
_cell.length_c   1.000
_cell.angle_alpha   90.00
_cell.angle_beta   90.00
_cell.angle_gamma   90.00
#
_symmetry.space_group_name_H-M   'P 1'
#
loop_
_entity.id
_entity.type
_entity.pdbx_description
1 polymer ?
#
loop_
_entity_poly.entity_id
_entity_poly.type
_entity_poly.pdbx_seq_one_letter_code
_entity_poly.pdbx_strand_id
1 'polypeptide(L)'
;WETSSFSTYRDTFEQYGGSVNMHPDVVEYFMKHHNWKFSFFHYKKYGEIKGAYFVCNNQNIGILMRRTFPLSSDEVLIPLDPELRCFLPERTNKLSVYHRSQIINATWRLARKKQNCLIKDTFSSKFGKNRRNEYQKFLRNGGSVKSLDEFSGDELAQIYQSLFRSRFGDTLPCYPSDNLIDFFSHLRHLLYGCVLYVENAPCAFDIV
;
A
#
# COMPACT_ATOMS: atom_id res chain seq x y z
N TRP A 1 -17.75 7.70 -17.06
CA TRP A 1 -16.86 8.41 -16.13
C TRP A 1 -17.17 9.87 -16.22
N GLU A 2 -17.50 10.48 -15.09
CA GLU A 2 -17.77 11.91 -14.99
C GLU A 2 -16.93 12.50 -13.86
N THR A 3 -16.62 13.80 -13.98
CA THR A 3 -15.88 14.54 -12.96
C THR A 3 -16.58 14.41 -11.61
N SER A 4 -15.78 14.25 -10.55
CA SER A 4 -16.26 13.97 -9.21
C SER A 4 -15.51 14.77 -8.16
N SER A 5 -15.77 14.47 -6.90
CA SER A 5 -15.12 15.06 -5.73
C SER A 5 -14.34 14.02 -4.93
N PHE A 6 -13.49 14.52 -4.03
CA PHE A 6 -12.80 13.67 -3.05
C PHE A 6 -13.78 12.96 -2.10
N SER A 7 -14.88 13.61 -1.70
CA SER A 7 -15.90 12.99 -0.83
C SER A 7 -16.51 11.75 -1.48
N THR A 8 -16.98 11.88 -2.73
CA THR A 8 -17.53 10.77 -3.50
C THR A 8 -16.50 9.65 -3.68
N TYR A 9 -15.25 10.01 -3.92
CA TYR A 9 -14.16 9.05 -4.02
C TYR A 9 -13.97 8.25 -2.71
N ARG A 10 -13.93 8.94 -1.56
CA ARG A 10 -13.80 8.33 -0.23
C ARG A 10 -14.95 7.37 0.04
N ASP A 11 -16.19 7.78 -0.20
CA ASP A 11 -17.38 6.95 0.01
C ASP A 11 -17.34 5.69 -0.87
N THR A 12 -16.93 5.85 -2.13
CA THR A 12 -16.80 4.73 -3.06
C THR A 12 -15.66 3.78 -2.67
N PHE A 13 -14.57 4.31 -2.12
CA PHE A 13 -13.47 3.51 -1.59
C PHE A 13 -13.88 2.70 -0.37
N GLU A 14 -14.61 3.30 0.58
CA GLU A 14 -15.13 2.60 1.74
C GLU A 14 -16.03 1.42 1.33
N GLN A 15 -16.80 1.60 0.26
CA GLN A 15 -17.71 0.57 -0.24
C GLN A 15 -17.01 -0.60 -0.96
N TYR A 16 -16.02 -0.31 -1.82
CA TYR A 16 -15.45 -1.32 -2.72
C TYR A 16 -13.97 -1.65 -2.46
N GLY A 17 -13.32 -0.92 -1.56
CA GLY A 17 -11.91 -1.07 -1.22
C GLY A 17 -10.95 -0.66 -2.33
N GLY A 18 -9.67 -0.82 -2.08
CA GLY A 18 -8.62 -0.50 -3.05
C GLY A 18 -7.23 -0.74 -2.47
N SER A 19 -6.19 -0.39 -3.22
CA SER A 19 -4.81 -0.52 -2.78
C SER A 19 -4.39 0.66 -1.90
N VAL A 20 -3.33 0.50 -1.10
CA VAL A 20 -2.86 1.54 -0.15
C VAL A 20 -2.52 2.88 -0.82
N ASN A 21 -1.96 2.86 -2.03
CA ASN A 21 -1.70 4.07 -2.82
C ASN A 21 -2.94 4.73 -3.43
N MET A 22 -4.11 4.13 -3.18
CA MET A 22 -5.44 4.62 -3.48
C MET A 22 -6.22 4.92 -2.17
N HIS A 23 -5.66 4.70 -0.98
CA HIS A 23 -6.42 4.89 0.24
C HIS A 23 -6.80 6.38 0.46
N PRO A 24 -8.06 6.72 0.81
CA PRO A 24 -8.52 8.11 0.94
C PRO A 24 -7.69 8.96 1.90
N ASP A 25 -7.22 8.39 3.02
CA ASP A 25 -6.37 9.11 3.97
C ASP A 25 -4.96 9.39 3.42
N VAL A 26 -4.42 8.49 2.58
CA VAL A 26 -3.17 8.75 1.86
C VAL A 26 -3.40 9.87 0.82
N VAL A 27 -4.52 9.83 0.12
CA VAL A 27 -4.92 10.89 -0.83
C VAL A 27 -5.04 12.24 -0.12
N GLU A 28 -5.75 12.28 1.00
CA GLU A 28 -5.95 13.48 1.79
C GLU A 28 -4.63 14.05 2.34
N TYR A 29 -3.74 13.20 2.84
CA TYR A 29 -2.40 13.61 3.27
C TYR A 29 -1.66 14.31 2.12
N PHE A 30 -1.66 13.73 0.92
CA PHE A 30 -1.02 14.35 -0.23
C PHE A 30 -1.72 15.61 -0.74
N MET A 31 -3.04 15.73 -0.57
CA MET A 31 -3.76 16.96 -0.88
C MET A 31 -3.43 18.11 0.09
N LYS A 32 -3.22 17.80 1.38
CA LYS A 32 -3.00 18.80 2.44
C LYS A 32 -1.54 19.23 2.56
N HIS A 33 -0.62 18.29 2.45
CA HIS A 33 0.80 18.51 2.76
C HIS A 33 1.68 18.66 1.51
N HIS A 34 1.14 18.38 0.33
CA HIS A 34 1.85 18.55 -0.93
C HIS A 34 1.04 19.37 -1.93
N ASN A 35 1.72 20.18 -2.74
CA ASN A 35 1.10 21.01 -3.78
C ASN A 35 0.75 20.16 -5.02
N TRP A 36 -0.10 19.15 -4.84
CA TRP A 36 -0.49 18.19 -5.87
C TRP A 36 -1.85 18.53 -6.46
N LYS A 37 -1.99 18.29 -7.77
CA LYS A 37 -3.26 18.43 -8.46
C LYS A 37 -3.96 17.09 -8.51
N PHE A 38 -5.21 17.05 -8.06
CA PHE A 38 -6.05 15.86 -8.10
C PHE A 38 -7.29 16.10 -8.95
N SER A 39 -7.54 15.17 -9.87
CA SER A 39 -8.77 15.12 -10.66
C SER A 39 -9.52 13.84 -10.29
N PHE A 40 -10.70 13.96 -9.72
CA PHE A 40 -11.53 12.83 -9.29
C PHE A 40 -12.58 12.50 -10.34
N PHE A 41 -12.86 11.21 -10.51
CA PHE A 41 -13.86 10.71 -11.45
C PHE A 41 -14.68 9.59 -10.81
N HIS A 42 -15.95 9.49 -11.20
CA HIS A 42 -16.79 8.37 -10.79
C HIS A 42 -17.54 7.75 -11.98
N TYR A 43 -17.97 6.50 -11.80
CA TYR A 43 -18.77 5.75 -12.74
C TYR A 43 -20.15 5.49 -12.15
N LYS A 44 -21.19 5.93 -12.83
CA LYS A 44 -22.59 5.78 -12.41
C LYS A 44 -23.32 4.77 -13.29
N LYS A 45 -24.05 3.84 -12.67
CA LYS A 45 -24.91 2.87 -13.37
C LYS A 45 -26.17 2.65 -12.55
N TYR A 46 -27.34 2.70 -13.20
CA TYR A 46 -28.65 2.56 -12.55
C TYR A 46 -28.87 3.52 -11.36
N GLY A 47 -28.35 4.75 -11.46
CA GLY A 47 -28.48 5.74 -10.39
C GLY A 47 -27.45 5.63 -9.27
N GLU A 48 -26.69 4.54 -9.20
CA GLU A 48 -25.70 4.27 -8.15
C GLU A 48 -24.27 4.49 -8.65
N ILE A 49 -23.40 4.89 -7.72
CA ILE A 49 -21.96 4.97 -7.98
C ILE A 49 -21.36 3.58 -7.83
N LYS A 50 -20.80 3.08 -8.94
CA LYS A 50 -20.25 1.73 -9.07
C LYS A 50 -18.74 1.71 -9.16
N GLY A 51 -18.10 2.87 -9.06
CA GLY A 51 -16.66 2.96 -9.05
C GLY A 51 -16.15 4.38 -9.08
N ALA A 52 -14.94 4.60 -8.59
CA ALA A 52 -14.31 5.91 -8.56
C ALA A 52 -12.79 5.78 -8.69
N TYR A 53 -12.14 6.77 -9.30
CA TYR A 53 -10.69 6.88 -9.29
C TYR A 53 -10.27 8.35 -9.27
N PHE A 54 -8.97 8.57 -9.10
CA PHE A 54 -8.36 9.89 -9.26
C PHE A 54 -7.12 9.83 -10.13
N VAL A 55 -6.74 10.98 -10.69
CA VAL A 55 -5.48 11.19 -11.38
C VAL A 55 -4.69 12.26 -10.63
N CYS A 56 -3.43 11.94 -10.31
CA CYS A 56 -2.48 12.89 -9.73
C CYS A 56 -1.67 13.57 -10.83
N ASN A 57 -1.54 14.89 -10.72
CA ASN A 57 -0.70 15.74 -11.56
C ASN A 57 -0.92 15.51 -13.07
N ASN A 58 -2.14 15.12 -13.45
CA ASN A 58 -2.55 14.79 -14.83
C ASN A 58 -1.70 13.68 -15.48
N GLN A 59 -1.10 12.79 -14.68
CA GLN A 59 -0.15 11.79 -15.15
C GLN A 59 -0.54 10.36 -14.78
N ASN A 60 -0.86 10.12 -13.50
CA ASN A 60 -0.95 8.76 -12.98
C ASN A 60 -2.23 8.56 -12.16
N ILE A 61 -2.82 7.37 -12.28
CA ILE A 61 -3.77 6.87 -11.29
C ILE A 61 -2.97 6.40 -10.06
N GLY A 62 -3.35 6.88 -8.88
CA GLY A 62 -2.72 6.52 -7.62
C GLY A 62 -1.49 7.34 -7.26
N ILE A 63 -1.12 7.28 -5.98
CA ILE A 63 0.05 7.97 -5.43
C ILE A 63 1.30 7.10 -5.62
N LEU A 64 2.08 7.40 -6.65
CA LEU A 64 3.22 6.57 -7.07
C LEU A 64 4.56 7.08 -6.47
N MET A 65 4.67 7.12 -5.14
CA MET A 65 5.78 7.76 -4.43
C MET A 65 6.75 6.81 -3.72
N ARG A 66 6.87 5.57 -4.21
CA ARG A 66 7.72 4.52 -3.60
C ARG A 66 9.19 4.91 -3.40
N ARG A 67 9.73 5.93 -4.09
CA ARG A 67 11.12 6.36 -3.91
C ARG A 67 11.31 7.39 -2.79
N THR A 68 10.22 7.94 -2.28
CA THR A 68 10.21 9.10 -1.38
C THR A 68 9.49 8.80 -0.09
N PHE A 69 8.49 7.91 -0.14
CA PHE A 69 7.74 7.41 1.00
C PHE A 69 7.77 5.87 1.01
N PRO A 70 7.66 5.24 2.19
CA PRO A 70 7.50 3.78 2.32
C PRO A 70 6.09 3.31 1.90
N LEU A 71 5.59 3.83 0.77
CA LEU A 71 4.28 3.54 0.20
C LEU A 71 4.45 2.62 -1.02
N SER A 72 3.86 1.43 -0.96
CA SER A 72 3.85 0.53 -2.12
C SER A 72 3.09 1.16 -3.27
N SER A 73 3.66 1.06 -4.47
CA SER A 73 3.01 1.51 -5.71
C SER A 73 3.23 0.53 -6.84
N ASP A 74 3.40 -0.75 -6.51
CA ASP A 74 3.59 -1.84 -7.48
C ASP A 74 2.26 -2.32 -8.07
N GLU A 75 1.14 -1.96 -7.44
CA GLU A 75 -0.22 -2.24 -7.89
C GLU A 75 -1.12 -1.01 -7.71
N VAL A 76 -2.12 -0.88 -8.57
CA VAL A 76 -3.22 0.09 -8.46
C VAL A 76 -4.53 -0.69 -8.53
N LEU A 77 -5.19 -0.83 -7.39
CA LEU A 77 -6.53 -1.38 -7.24
C LEU A 77 -7.50 -0.23 -6.96
N ILE A 78 -8.38 0.02 -7.92
CA ILE A 78 -9.36 1.10 -7.97
C ILE A 78 -10.65 0.62 -7.28
N PRO A 79 -11.34 1.44 -6.48
CA PRO A 79 -12.64 1.05 -5.93
C PRO A 79 -13.67 0.93 -7.04
N LEU A 80 -14.07 -0.31 -7.33
CA LEU A 80 -15.02 -0.69 -8.37
C LEU A 80 -15.92 -1.80 -7.85
N ASP A 81 -17.22 -1.70 -8.12
CA ASP A 81 -18.20 -2.75 -7.87
C ASP A 81 -17.74 -4.06 -8.55
N PRO A 82 -17.67 -5.20 -7.83
CA PRO A 82 -17.18 -6.48 -8.36
C PRO A 82 -17.87 -6.96 -9.64
N GLU A 83 -19.12 -6.57 -9.86
CA GLU A 83 -19.93 -6.95 -11.03
C GLU A 83 -19.90 -5.91 -12.16
N LEU A 84 -19.31 -4.73 -11.92
CA LEU A 84 -19.18 -3.70 -12.94
C LEU A 84 -18.27 -4.17 -14.07
N ARG A 85 -18.70 -3.91 -15.31
CA ARG A 85 -17.85 -3.99 -16.50
C ARG A 85 -17.79 -2.62 -17.17
N CYS A 86 -16.60 -2.03 -17.26
CA CYS A 86 -16.41 -0.69 -17.81
C CYS A 86 -15.10 -0.54 -18.60
N PHE A 87 -15.02 0.55 -19.37
CA PHE A 87 -13.76 1.03 -19.94
C PHE A 87 -13.09 1.96 -18.93
N LEU A 88 -11.77 1.83 -18.72
CA LEU A 88 -10.98 2.79 -17.96
C LEU A 88 -10.33 3.79 -18.95
N PRO A 89 -10.59 5.10 -18.85
CA PRO A 89 -10.05 6.09 -19.78
C PRO A 89 -8.52 6.24 -19.67
N GLU A 90 -8.01 6.11 -18.45
CA GLU A 90 -6.61 6.32 -18.14
C GLU A 90 -5.72 5.14 -18.51
N ARG A 91 -4.52 5.44 -19.00
CA ARG A 91 -3.48 4.45 -19.24
C ARG A 91 -2.68 4.20 -17.98
N THR A 92 -2.50 2.93 -17.61
CA THR A 92 -1.60 2.53 -16.53
C THR A 92 -1.04 1.13 -16.79
N ASN A 93 0.21 0.91 -16.43
CA ASN A 93 0.83 -0.43 -16.44
C ASN A 93 0.81 -1.10 -15.06
N LYS A 94 0.20 -0.47 -14.04
CA LYS A 94 0.16 -0.92 -12.65
C LYS A 94 -1.20 -1.47 -12.20
N LEU A 95 -2.19 -1.50 -13.10
CA LEU A 95 -3.56 -1.92 -12.77
C LEU A 95 -3.60 -3.31 -12.12
N SER A 96 -4.34 -3.49 -11.05
CA SER A 96 -4.43 -4.78 -10.37
C SER A 96 -5.01 -5.86 -11.27
N VAL A 97 -4.48 -7.08 -11.16
CA VAL A 97 -5.06 -8.26 -11.86
C VAL A 97 -6.49 -8.57 -11.39
N TYR A 98 -6.87 -8.11 -10.20
CA TYR A 98 -8.24 -8.27 -9.68
C TYR A 98 -9.28 -7.55 -10.55
N HIS A 99 -8.90 -6.55 -11.34
CA HIS A 99 -9.80 -5.88 -12.29
C HIS A 99 -10.03 -6.64 -13.60
N ARG A 100 -9.54 -7.87 -13.74
CA ARG A 100 -9.61 -8.62 -15.00
C ARG A 100 -11.03 -8.83 -15.53
N SER A 101 -12.00 -9.04 -14.64
CA SER A 101 -13.41 -9.13 -14.99
C SER A 101 -14.05 -7.76 -15.23
N GLN A 102 -13.54 -6.71 -14.57
CA GLN A 102 -14.18 -5.40 -14.51
C GLN A 102 -13.75 -4.44 -15.63
N ILE A 103 -12.47 -4.44 -16.03
CA ILE A 103 -11.93 -3.48 -17.00
C ILE A 103 -11.72 -4.13 -18.37
N ILE A 104 -12.56 -3.72 -19.33
CA ILE A 104 -12.68 -4.34 -20.66
C ILE A 104 -11.48 -4.05 -21.55
N ASN A 105 -10.96 -2.82 -21.50
CA ASN A 105 -9.89 -2.33 -22.38
C ASN A 105 -8.49 -2.50 -21.80
N ALA A 106 -8.29 -3.44 -20.88
CA ALA A 106 -7.01 -3.75 -20.27
C ALA A 106 -6.39 -5.04 -20.84
N THR A 107 -5.07 -5.03 -21.04
CA THR A 107 -4.31 -6.19 -21.51
C THR A 107 -3.66 -6.92 -20.33
N TRP A 108 -4.11 -8.14 -20.05
CA TRP A 108 -3.73 -8.88 -18.84
C TRP A 108 -2.60 -9.91 -19.02
N ARG A 109 -2.35 -10.33 -20.25
CA ARG A 109 -1.36 -11.39 -20.57
C ARG A 109 -0.31 -10.92 -21.57
N LEU A 110 -0.75 -10.27 -22.63
CA LEU A 110 0.13 -9.75 -23.68
C LEU A 110 0.84 -8.49 -23.17
N ALA A 111 2.13 -8.32 -23.50
CA ALA A 111 2.96 -7.17 -23.14
C ALA A 111 3.21 -6.88 -21.63
N ARG A 112 2.69 -7.68 -20.69
CA ARG A 112 3.04 -7.58 -19.26
C ARG A 112 4.37 -8.27 -18.97
N LYS A 113 5.44 -7.49 -18.80
CA LYS A 113 6.78 -7.98 -18.44
C LYS A 113 6.94 -8.34 -16.95
N LYS A 114 6.02 -7.90 -16.09
CA LYS A 114 6.06 -8.09 -14.63
C LYS A 114 4.69 -8.52 -14.12
N GLN A 115 4.69 -9.39 -13.10
CA GLN A 115 3.49 -9.84 -12.39
C GLN A 115 3.72 -9.68 -10.89
N ASN A 116 2.68 -9.28 -10.16
CA ASN A 116 2.73 -9.19 -8.71
C ASN A 116 2.51 -10.58 -8.12
N CYS A 117 3.28 -10.91 -7.08
CA CYS A 117 3.06 -12.13 -6.31
C CYS A 117 1.96 -11.87 -5.29
N LEU A 118 0.78 -12.45 -5.53
CA LEU A 118 -0.33 -12.39 -4.59
C LEU A 118 -0.17 -13.50 -3.55
N ILE A 119 -0.42 -13.16 -2.28
CA ILE A 119 -0.40 -14.14 -1.20
C ILE A 119 -1.55 -15.14 -1.38
N LYS A 120 -1.36 -16.37 -0.94
CA LYS A 120 -2.42 -17.39 -0.97
C LYS A 120 -3.42 -17.12 0.16
N ASP A 121 -4.69 -17.36 -0.12
CA ASP A 121 -5.76 -17.23 0.89
C ASP A 121 -5.66 -18.28 2.01
N THR A 122 -5.10 -19.45 1.69
CA THR A 122 -4.99 -20.56 2.64
C THR A 122 -3.60 -21.18 2.65
N PHE A 123 -3.18 -21.58 3.85
CA PHE A 123 -1.92 -22.27 4.09
C PHE A 123 -2.17 -23.66 4.66
N SER A 124 -1.29 -24.61 4.36
CA SER A 124 -1.39 -25.96 4.92
C SER A 124 -1.08 -25.99 6.41
N SER A 125 -1.65 -26.95 7.13
CA SER A 125 -1.37 -27.18 8.56
C SER A 125 0.13 -27.39 8.83
N LYS A 126 0.82 -28.12 7.94
CA LYS A 126 2.28 -28.31 7.99
C LYS A 126 3.04 -26.99 7.90
N PHE A 127 2.64 -26.10 6.99
CA PHE A 127 3.27 -24.77 6.87
C PHE A 127 3.09 -23.96 8.16
N GLY A 128 1.86 -23.89 8.68
CA GLY A 128 1.56 -23.20 9.93
C GLY A 128 2.36 -23.75 11.12
N LYS A 129 2.44 -25.08 11.25
CA LYS A 129 3.25 -25.74 12.29
C LYS A 129 4.73 -25.38 12.18
N ASN A 130 5.29 -25.38 10.97
CA ASN A 130 6.70 -25.04 10.76
C ASN A 130 7.00 -23.59 11.13
N ARG A 131 6.17 -22.63 10.68
CA ARG A 131 6.32 -21.21 11.04
C ARG A 131 6.20 -20.98 12.55
N ARG A 132 5.27 -21.67 13.22
CA ARG A 132 5.14 -21.62 14.68
C ARG A 132 6.38 -22.16 15.38
N ASN A 133 6.94 -23.27 14.91
CA ASN A 133 8.17 -23.84 15.48
C ASN A 133 9.37 -22.91 15.31
N GLU A 134 9.50 -22.24 14.16
CA GLU A 134 10.55 -21.24 13.91
C GLU A 134 10.39 -20.02 14.80
N TYR A 135 9.17 -19.49 14.93
CA TYR A 135 8.85 -18.39 15.85
C TYR A 135 9.22 -18.75 17.30
N GLN A 136 8.82 -19.94 17.76
CA GLN A 136 9.17 -20.41 19.10
C GLN A 136 10.68 -20.65 19.27
N LYS A 137 11.37 -21.09 18.23
CA LYS A 137 12.84 -21.18 18.23
C LYS A 137 13.47 -19.80 18.35
N PHE A 138 12.99 -18.80 17.63
CA PHE A 138 13.46 -17.42 17.74
C PHE A 138 13.35 -16.91 19.17
N LEU A 139 12.18 -17.06 19.81
CA LEU A 139 11.98 -16.63 21.20
C LEU A 139 12.92 -17.35 22.19
N ARG A 140 13.11 -18.67 22.05
CA ARG A 140 14.02 -19.44 22.91
C ARG A 140 15.49 -19.02 22.79
N ASN A 141 15.88 -18.37 21.70
CA ASN A 141 17.24 -17.88 21.47
C ASN A 141 17.38 -16.38 21.77
N GLY A 142 16.61 -15.85 22.72
CA GLY A 142 16.68 -14.44 23.14
C GLY A 142 15.98 -13.45 22.21
N GLY A 143 15.19 -13.96 21.26
CA GLY A 143 14.37 -13.13 20.38
C GLY A 143 13.14 -12.56 21.11
N SER A 144 12.74 -11.34 20.76
CA SER A 144 11.45 -10.78 21.16
C SER A 144 10.78 -10.05 20.01
N VAL A 145 9.46 -9.87 20.11
CA VAL A 145 8.62 -9.25 19.08
C VAL A 145 7.81 -8.15 19.74
N LYS A 146 7.85 -6.95 19.16
CA LYS A 146 7.08 -5.80 19.62
C LYS A 146 6.16 -5.32 18.50
N SER A 147 4.90 -5.06 18.83
CA SER A 147 3.96 -4.45 17.88
C SER A 147 4.50 -3.08 17.48
N LEU A 148 4.21 -2.63 16.26
CA LEU A 148 4.46 -1.23 15.89
C LEU A 148 3.75 -0.26 16.84
N ASP A 149 2.68 -0.68 17.53
CA ASP A 149 1.87 0.18 18.43
C ASP A 149 2.63 0.59 19.69
N GLU A 150 3.72 -0.11 19.98
CA GLU A 150 4.60 0.17 21.12
C GLU A 150 5.60 1.30 20.84
N PHE A 151 5.58 1.87 19.63
CA PHE A 151 6.55 2.86 19.17
C PHE A 151 5.88 4.12 18.64
N SER A 152 6.55 5.25 18.87
CA SER A 152 6.28 6.51 18.17
C SER A 152 6.73 6.47 16.70
N GLY A 153 6.23 7.40 15.89
CA GLY A 153 6.65 7.55 14.49
C GLY A 153 8.16 7.81 14.36
N ASP A 154 8.73 8.61 15.26
CA ASP A 154 10.17 8.88 15.35
C ASP A 154 11.00 7.62 15.63
N GLU A 155 10.58 6.81 16.61
CA GLU A 155 11.27 5.55 16.94
C GLU A 155 11.23 4.58 15.75
N LEU A 156 10.08 4.45 15.09
CA LEU A 156 9.96 3.62 13.89
C LEU A 156 10.86 4.14 12.75
N ALA A 157 10.93 5.45 12.53
CA ALA A 157 11.80 6.05 11.51
C ALA A 157 13.28 5.74 11.79
N GLN A 158 13.71 5.88 13.05
CA GLN A 158 15.08 5.58 13.46
C GLN A 158 15.41 4.09 13.30
N ILE A 159 14.52 3.19 13.74
CA ILE A 159 14.68 1.73 13.59
C ILE A 159 14.79 1.37 12.09
N TYR A 160 13.89 1.90 11.26
CA TYR A 160 13.92 1.66 9.81
C TYR A 160 15.25 2.08 9.20
N GLN A 161 15.70 3.31 9.46
CA GLN A 161 16.95 3.82 8.89
C GLN A 161 18.18 3.04 9.38
N SER A 162 18.21 2.68 10.67
CA SER A 162 19.26 1.86 11.26
C SER A 162 19.39 0.51 10.54
N LEU A 163 18.27 -0.23 10.42
CA LEU A 163 18.23 -1.52 9.75
C LEU A 163 18.55 -1.42 8.26
N PHE A 164 18.05 -0.37 7.59
CA PHE A 164 18.34 -0.12 6.18
C PHE A 164 19.84 0.08 5.95
N ARG A 165 20.49 0.94 6.75
CA ARG A 165 21.94 1.18 6.66
C ARG A 165 22.75 -0.07 7.01
N SER A 166 22.32 -0.84 8.01
CA SER A 166 22.96 -2.12 8.35
C SER A 166 22.94 -3.09 7.16
N ARG A 167 21.85 -3.11 6.39
CA ARG A 167 21.69 -4.01 5.23
C ARG A 167 22.40 -3.51 3.97
N PHE A 168 22.29 -2.22 3.66
CA PHE A 168 22.68 -1.67 2.35
C PHE A 168 23.90 -0.75 2.40
N GLY A 169 24.36 -0.32 3.58
CA GLY A 169 25.36 0.73 3.73
C GLY A 169 24.97 1.96 2.92
N ASP A 170 25.91 2.46 2.11
CA ASP A 170 25.72 3.63 1.25
C ASP A 170 25.37 3.27 -0.21
N THR A 171 25.06 2.00 -0.49
CA THR A 171 24.81 1.54 -1.87
C THR A 171 23.47 2.01 -2.43
N LEU A 172 22.52 2.36 -1.57
CA LEU A 172 21.18 2.80 -1.93
C LEU A 172 20.73 3.97 -1.04
N PRO A 173 20.00 4.95 -1.58
CA PRO A 173 19.41 6.01 -0.76
C PRO A 173 18.28 5.43 0.11
N CYS A 174 18.33 5.71 1.40
CA CYS A 174 17.21 5.48 2.31
C CYS A 174 16.15 6.57 2.14
N TYR A 175 14.92 6.31 2.59
CA TYR A 175 13.89 7.35 2.66
C TYR A 175 14.33 8.51 3.59
N PRO A 176 13.98 9.76 3.24
CA PRO A 176 14.21 10.91 4.11
C PRO A 176 13.57 10.70 5.49
N SER A 177 14.23 11.18 6.54
CA SER A 177 13.76 11.00 7.93
C SER A 177 12.37 11.61 8.13
N ASP A 178 12.19 12.86 7.69
CA ASP A 178 10.93 13.59 7.86
C ASP A 178 9.77 12.85 7.17
N ASN A 179 10.00 12.30 5.98
CA ASN A 179 8.98 11.52 5.27
C ASN A 179 8.63 10.21 5.98
N LEU A 180 9.60 9.56 6.63
CA LEU A 180 9.34 8.36 7.44
C LEU A 180 8.51 8.70 8.67
N ILE A 181 8.90 9.76 9.40
CA ILE A 181 8.19 10.23 10.59
C ILE A 181 6.77 10.63 10.23
N ASP A 182 6.60 11.42 9.17
CA ASP A 182 5.29 11.84 8.68
C ASP A 182 4.42 10.65 8.31
N PHE A 183 4.97 9.69 7.58
CA PHE A 183 4.24 8.50 7.18
C PHE A 183 3.84 7.64 8.39
N PHE A 184 4.77 7.38 9.31
CA PHE A 184 4.49 6.58 10.51
C PHE A 184 3.58 7.27 11.51
N SER A 185 3.50 8.60 11.50
CA SER A 185 2.65 9.38 12.40
C SER A 185 1.25 9.63 11.81
N HIS A 186 1.16 10.16 10.59
CA HIS A 186 -0.12 10.56 9.99
C HIS A 186 -0.93 9.38 9.45
N LEU A 187 -0.25 8.31 9.02
CA LEU A 187 -0.90 7.13 8.45
C LEU A 187 -0.84 5.94 9.42
N ARG A 188 -0.55 6.18 10.71
CA ARG A 188 -0.31 5.15 11.71
C ARG A 188 -1.39 4.08 11.75
N HIS A 189 -2.66 4.49 11.61
CA HIS A 189 -3.83 3.61 11.62
C HIS A 189 -3.93 2.68 10.41
N LEU A 190 -3.19 2.95 9.34
CA LEU A 190 -3.09 2.08 8.16
C LEU A 190 -1.94 1.08 8.26
N LEU A 191 -1.08 1.20 9.27
CA LEU A 191 0.15 0.43 9.40
C LEU A 191 0.00 -0.67 10.45
N TYR A 192 0.43 -1.87 10.06
CA TYR A 192 0.50 -3.01 10.95
C TYR A 192 1.80 -3.76 10.72
N GLY A 193 2.21 -4.55 11.71
CA GLY A 193 3.46 -5.29 11.66
C GLY A 193 4.15 -5.36 13.00
N CYS A 194 5.45 -5.58 12.97
CA CYS A 194 6.24 -5.71 14.20
C CYS A 194 7.71 -5.39 13.96
N VAL A 195 8.40 -5.08 15.06
CA VAL A 195 9.85 -5.04 15.12
C VAL A 195 10.33 -6.27 15.89
N LEU A 196 11.25 -7.02 15.28
CA LEU A 196 11.93 -8.14 15.92
C LEU A 196 13.21 -7.67 16.57
N TYR A 197 13.50 -8.20 17.75
CA TYR A 197 14.68 -7.88 18.54
C TYR A 197 15.47 -9.14 18.88
N VAL A 198 16.79 -9.02 18.95
CA VAL A 198 17.71 -9.99 19.56
C VAL A 198 18.61 -9.22 20.51
N GLU A 199 18.75 -9.67 21.76
CA GLU A 199 19.59 -9.01 22.78
C GLU A 199 19.28 -7.49 22.93
N ASN A 200 18.00 -7.12 22.88
CA ASN A 200 17.49 -5.75 22.93
C ASN A 200 17.90 -4.83 21.76
N ALA A 201 18.55 -5.36 20.71
CA ALA A 201 18.78 -4.64 19.46
C ALA A 201 17.74 -5.01 18.40
N PRO A 202 17.15 -4.03 17.67
CA PRO A 202 16.25 -4.33 16.57
C PRO A 202 17.03 -5.05 15.46
N CYS A 203 16.49 -6.14 14.95
CA CYS A 203 17.14 -6.97 13.91
C CYS A 203 16.29 -7.13 12.65
N ALA A 204 14.97 -6.88 12.73
CA ALA A 204 14.09 -6.86 11.57
C ALA A 204 12.90 -5.94 11.83
N PHE A 205 12.37 -5.36 10.76
CA PHE A 205 11.19 -4.51 10.79
C PHE A 205 10.26 -4.99 9.67
N ASP A 206 9.10 -5.49 10.07
CA ASP A 206 7.99 -5.82 9.19
C ASP A 206 6.95 -4.70 9.25
N ILE A 207 6.59 -4.17 8.08
CA ILE A 207 5.55 -3.17 7.90
C ILE A 207 4.67 -3.57 6.74
N VAL A 208 3.37 -3.54 6.97
CA VAL A 208 2.34 -3.93 6.02
C VAL A 208 1.26 -2.86 5.97
#